data_AF-A0A494XF40-F1
#
_entry.id   AF-A0A494XF40-F1
#
_cell.length_a   1.000
_cell.length_b   1.000
_cell.length_c   1.000
_cell.angle_alpha   90.00
_cell.angle_beta   90.00
_cell.angle_gamma   90.00
#
_symmetry.space_group_name_H-M   'P 1'
#
loop_
_entity.id
_entity.type
_entity.pdbx_description
1 polymer ?
#
loop_
_entity_poly.entity_id
_entity_poly.type
_entity_poly.pdbx_seq_one_letter_code
_entity_poly.pdbx_strand_id
1 'polypeptide(L)'
;MPKLHDAVASGLSERLRTIRKRAGLSQDELAARASLARPNLASVEQGRRANLRLSTLSRLADVLDVDVVDFFGDRPIEEQQPAGEDATARAIANVKRLRSEAGLSQEALSVKAHRFRTYVGRLENEAASPMVVDLQDLADALGVAISELLRPASLETRNNAG
;
A
#
# COMPACT_ATOMS: atom_id res chain seq x y z
N MET A 1 -12.72 15.55 5.43
CA MET A 1 -12.29 14.30 4.78
C MET A 1 -10.84 14.06 5.15
N PRO A 2 -10.47 12.83 5.55
CA PRO A 2 -9.07 12.51 5.83
C PRO A 2 -8.21 12.81 4.59
N LYS A 3 -7.02 13.34 4.82
CA LYS A 3 -6.05 13.69 3.78
C LYS A 3 -4.84 12.80 3.98
N LEU A 4 -4.32 12.27 2.86
CA LEU A 4 -3.06 11.54 2.87
C LEU A 4 -1.96 12.45 3.42
N HIS A 5 -1.20 12.00 4.43
CA HIS A 5 -0.08 12.78 4.95
C HIS A 5 0.93 13.07 3.85
N ASP A 6 1.40 14.32 3.81
CA ASP A 6 2.29 14.81 2.75
C ASP A 6 3.58 13.99 2.62
N ALA A 7 4.10 13.48 3.74
CA ALA A 7 5.28 12.61 3.77
C ALA A 7 5.02 11.26 3.07
N VAL A 8 3.86 10.63 3.31
CA VAL A 8 3.50 9.36 2.65
C VAL A 8 3.20 9.59 1.18
N ALA A 9 2.51 10.69 0.85
CA ALA A 9 2.27 11.08 -0.55
C ALA A 9 3.58 11.28 -1.31
N SER A 10 4.48 12.10 -0.78
CA SER A 10 5.77 12.41 -1.41
C SER A 10 6.65 11.18 -1.52
N GLY A 11 6.69 10.35 -0.46
CA GLY A 11 7.43 9.11 -0.45
C GLY A 11 6.95 8.15 -1.53
N LEU A 12 5.65 7.87 -1.60
CA LEU A 12 5.06 7.03 -2.64
C LEU A 12 5.40 7.55 -4.05
N SER A 13 5.23 8.85 -4.29
CA SER A 13 5.51 9.47 -5.58
C SER A 13 6.97 9.31 -6.01
N GLU A 14 7.90 9.52 -5.07
CA GLU A 14 9.34 9.39 -5.32
C GLU A 14 9.76 7.95 -5.56
N ARG A 15 9.28 7.00 -4.75
CA ARG A 15 9.59 5.57 -4.91
C ARG A 15 9.04 5.04 -6.23
N LEU A 16 7.79 5.34 -6.57
CA LEU A 16 7.20 4.95 -7.85
C LEU A 16 8.01 5.47 -9.04
N ARG A 17 8.38 6.76 -9.01
CA ARG A 17 9.21 7.38 -10.07
C ARG A 17 10.59 6.72 -10.18
N THR A 18 11.19 6.39 -9.05
CA THR A 18 12.51 5.77 -8.97
C THR A 18 12.48 4.36 -9.55
N ILE A 19 11.56 3.52 -9.08
CA ILE A 19 11.39 2.15 -9.57
C ILE A 19 11.10 2.14 -11.07
N ARG A 20 10.18 3.00 -11.54
CA ARG A 20 9.88 3.13 -12.98
C ARG A 20 11.12 3.43 -13.82
N LYS A 21 11.94 4.39 -13.40
CA LYS A 21 13.16 4.76 -14.13
C LYS A 21 14.17 3.62 -14.16
N ARG A 22 14.33 2.87 -13.07
CA ARG A 22 15.19 1.68 -13.02
C ARG A 22 14.70 0.58 -13.96
N ALA A 23 13.39 0.41 -14.08
CA ALA A 23 12.77 -0.51 -15.05
C ALA A 23 12.89 -0.02 -16.52
N GLY A 24 13.50 1.14 -16.76
CA GLY A 24 13.70 1.69 -18.10
C GLY A 24 12.42 2.20 -18.79
N LEU A 25 11.31 2.33 -18.06
CA LEU A 25 10.02 2.72 -18.63
C LEU A 25 9.82 4.24 -18.59
N SER A 26 9.29 4.80 -19.65
CA SER A 26 8.69 6.14 -19.66
C SER A 26 7.37 6.17 -18.89
N GLN A 27 6.87 7.38 -18.59
CA GLN A 27 5.54 7.54 -18.01
C GLN A 27 4.44 7.03 -18.92
N ASP A 28 4.62 7.15 -20.24
CA ASP A 28 3.61 6.70 -21.19
C ASP A 28 3.55 5.17 -21.24
N GLU A 29 4.71 4.51 -21.27
CA GLU A 29 4.81 3.05 -21.27
C GLU A 29 4.27 2.43 -19.98
N LEU A 30 4.66 2.94 -18.81
CA LEU A 30 4.11 2.43 -17.54
C LEU A 30 2.61 2.65 -17.47
N ALA A 31 2.12 3.84 -17.84
CA ALA A 31 0.70 4.13 -17.80
C ALA A 31 -0.09 3.20 -18.74
N ALA A 32 0.36 3.03 -19.98
CA ALA A 32 -0.27 2.15 -20.95
C ALA A 32 -0.32 0.69 -20.45
N ARG A 33 0.81 0.14 -19.99
CA ARG A 33 0.89 -1.23 -19.48
C ARG A 33 0.05 -1.44 -18.22
N ALA A 34 -0.02 -0.43 -17.35
CA ALA A 34 -0.81 -0.48 -16.12
C ALA A 34 -2.30 -0.15 -16.35
N SER A 35 -2.77 0.07 -17.59
CA SER A 35 -4.13 0.55 -17.88
C SER A 35 -4.48 1.85 -17.12
N LEU A 36 -3.61 2.85 -17.23
CA LEU A 36 -3.77 4.19 -16.67
C LEU A 36 -3.57 5.25 -17.77
N ALA A 37 -4.21 6.40 -17.62
CA ALA A 37 -3.91 7.55 -18.47
C ALA A 37 -2.57 8.17 -18.06
N ARG A 38 -1.69 8.46 -19.03
CA ARG A 38 -0.38 9.10 -18.79
C ARG A 38 -0.44 10.37 -17.92
N PRO A 39 -1.42 11.29 -18.07
CA PRO A 39 -1.57 12.45 -17.18
C PRO A 39 -1.84 12.08 -15.71
N ASN A 40 -2.51 10.96 -15.45
CA ASN A 40 -2.77 10.48 -14.09
C ASN A 40 -1.47 10.00 -13.46
N LEU A 41 -0.69 9.15 -14.15
CA LEU A 41 0.62 8.71 -13.65
C LEU A 41 1.56 9.89 -13.43
N ALA A 42 1.62 10.85 -14.36
CA ALA A 42 2.44 12.05 -14.19
C ALA A 42 2.02 12.87 -12.96
N SER A 43 0.72 12.98 -12.68
CA SER A 43 0.20 13.66 -11.49
C SER A 43 0.53 12.93 -10.19
N VAL A 44 0.54 11.59 -10.22
CA VAL A 44 0.98 10.76 -9.09
C VAL A 44 2.46 11.00 -8.81
N GLU A 45 3.34 10.89 -9.80
CA GLU A 45 4.79 11.06 -9.61
C GLU A 45 5.21 12.48 -9.19
N GLN A 46 4.32 13.46 -9.37
CA GLN A 46 4.51 14.84 -8.94
C GLN A 46 3.90 15.14 -7.55
N GLY A 47 3.37 14.13 -6.86
CA GLY A 47 2.76 14.29 -5.53
C GLY A 47 1.33 14.85 -5.56
N ARG A 48 0.79 15.24 -6.72
CA ARG A 48 -0.51 15.92 -6.83
C ARG A 48 -1.71 14.97 -6.67
N ARG A 49 -1.56 13.68 -7.00
CA ARG A 49 -2.63 12.66 -6.95
C ARG A 49 -2.16 11.32 -6.38
N ALA A 50 -1.35 11.34 -5.32
CA ALA A 50 -0.75 10.13 -4.74
C ALA A 50 -1.74 9.20 -3.99
N ASN A 51 -2.96 9.66 -3.67
CA ASN A 51 -3.96 8.82 -3.02
C ASN A 51 -4.61 7.84 -4.01
N LEU A 52 -3.92 6.72 -4.26
CA LEU A 52 -4.34 5.67 -5.18
C LEU A 52 -5.13 4.58 -4.47
N ARG A 53 -5.91 3.80 -5.23
CA ARG A 53 -6.43 2.50 -4.75
C ARG A 53 -5.31 1.50 -4.66
N LEU A 54 -5.38 0.59 -3.68
CA LEU A 54 -4.43 -0.51 -3.56
C LEU A 54 -4.38 -1.37 -4.83
N SER A 55 -5.52 -1.62 -5.47
CA SER A 55 -5.57 -2.33 -6.76
C SER A 55 -4.87 -1.60 -7.92
N THR A 56 -4.80 -0.27 -7.89
CA THR A 56 -4.00 0.49 -8.85
C THR A 56 -2.50 0.38 -8.55
N LEU A 57 -2.13 0.35 -7.27
CA LEU A 57 -0.75 0.10 -6.87
C LEU A 57 -0.30 -1.31 -7.25
N SER A 58 -1.14 -2.34 -7.07
CA SER A 58 -0.84 -3.71 -7.52
C SER A 58 -0.54 -3.76 -9.01
N ARG A 59 -1.39 -3.17 -9.86
CA ARG A 59 -1.13 -3.13 -11.32
C ARG A 59 0.17 -2.41 -11.69
N LEU A 60 0.53 -1.35 -10.95
CA LEU A 60 1.80 -0.66 -11.17
C LEU A 60 2.98 -1.54 -10.75
N ALA A 61 2.88 -2.24 -9.61
CA ALA A 61 3.89 -3.16 -9.11
C ALA A 61 4.09 -4.33 -10.08
N ASP A 62 3.01 -4.92 -10.61
CA ASP A 62 3.05 -6.01 -11.59
C ASP A 62 3.81 -5.62 -12.85
N VAL A 63 3.57 -4.41 -13.39
CA VAL A 63 4.28 -3.91 -14.58
C VAL A 63 5.74 -3.60 -14.30
N LEU A 64 6.04 -3.20 -13.06
CA LEU A 64 7.38 -2.82 -12.62
C LEU A 64 8.20 -3.99 -12.08
N ASP A 65 7.63 -5.19 -12.02
CA ASP A 65 8.23 -6.41 -11.48
C ASP A 65 8.76 -6.24 -10.05
N VAL A 66 7.95 -5.63 -9.19
CA VAL A 66 8.25 -5.41 -7.76
C VAL A 66 7.03 -5.76 -6.90
N ASP A 67 7.19 -5.74 -5.58
CA ASP A 67 6.06 -5.85 -4.66
C ASP A 67 5.49 -4.47 -4.31
N VAL A 68 4.17 -4.38 -4.04
CA VAL A 68 3.52 -3.13 -3.61
C VAL A 68 4.18 -2.50 -2.37
N VAL A 69 4.76 -3.30 -1.47
CA VAL A 69 5.47 -2.80 -0.28
C VAL A 69 6.69 -1.96 -0.64
N ASP A 70 7.29 -2.17 -1.83
CA ASP A 70 8.45 -1.40 -2.31
C ASP A 70 8.13 0.07 -2.60
N PHE A 71 6.85 0.41 -2.73
CA PHE A 71 6.43 1.81 -2.83
C PHE A 71 6.42 2.55 -1.49
N PHE A 72 6.53 1.82 -0.38
CA PHE A 72 6.37 2.35 0.98
C PHE A 72 7.55 2.06 1.92
N GLY A 73 8.64 1.48 1.40
CA GLY A 73 9.83 1.17 2.18
C GLY A 73 11.11 1.19 1.35
N ASP A 74 12.24 1.14 2.03
CA ASP A 74 13.57 1.21 1.41
C ASP A 74 14.23 -0.19 1.42
N ARG A 75 13.57 -1.19 0.83
CA ARG A 75 14.16 -2.53 0.66
C ARG A 75 15.34 -2.47 -0.32
N PRO A 76 16.44 -3.22 -0.11
CA PRO A 76 17.52 -3.34 -1.07
C PRO A 76 16.99 -3.74 -2.45
N ILE A 77 17.56 -3.18 -3.53
CA ILE A 77 17.05 -3.38 -4.90
C ILE A 77 17.03 -4.86 -5.26
N GLU A 78 18.02 -5.61 -4.79
CA GLU A 78 18.19 -7.04 -5.02
C GLU A 78 17.10 -7.90 -4.35
N GLU A 79 16.40 -7.34 -3.36
CA GLU A 79 15.27 -7.98 -2.68
C GLU A 79 13.91 -7.53 -3.24
N GLN A 80 13.88 -6.57 -4.17
CA GLN A 80 12.65 -6.06 -4.77
C GLN A 80 12.22 -6.99 -5.91
N GLN A 81 11.25 -7.82 -5.60
CA GLN A 81 10.62 -8.77 -6.51
C GLN A 81 9.16 -8.98 -6.09
N PRO A 82 8.29 -9.45 -6.99
CA PRO A 82 6.92 -9.79 -6.64
C PRO A 82 6.86 -10.84 -5.52
N ALA A 83 5.99 -10.67 -4.53
CA ALA A 83 5.77 -11.70 -3.52
C ALA A 83 4.88 -12.87 -4.00
N GLY A 84 4.20 -12.72 -5.15
CA GLY A 84 3.24 -13.71 -5.64
C GLY A 84 1.94 -13.80 -4.81
N GLU A 85 1.72 -12.85 -3.91
CA GLU A 85 0.54 -12.76 -3.03
C GLU A 85 -0.36 -11.59 -3.47
N ASP A 86 -1.68 -11.74 -3.34
CA ASP A 86 -2.60 -10.62 -3.57
C ASP A 86 -2.44 -9.56 -2.47
N ALA A 87 -2.05 -8.35 -2.86
CA ALA A 87 -1.77 -7.26 -1.92
C ALA A 87 -3.00 -6.85 -1.08
N THR A 88 -4.22 -7.01 -1.60
CA THR A 88 -5.46 -6.67 -0.86
C THR A 88 -5.75 -7.71 0.22
N ALA A 89 -5.74 -8.99 -0.15
CA ALA A 89 -5.91 -10.09 0.79
C ALA A 89 -4.84 -10.04 1.89
N ARG A 90 -3.59 -9.72 1.51
CA ARG A 90 -2.49 -9.50 2.43
C ARG A 90 -2.73 -8.33 3.38
N ALA A 91 -3.17 -7.18 2.87
CA ALA A 91 -3.52 -6.04 3.71
C ALA A 91 -4.64 -6.38 4.71
N ILE A 92 -5.66 -7.11 4.27
CA ILE A 92 -6.75 -7.58 5.12
C ILE A 92 -6.22 -8.49 6.23
N ALA A 93 -5.38 -9.46 5.89
CA ALA A 93 -4.79 -10.40 6.86
C ALA A 93 -3.94 -9.67 7.90
N ASN A 94 -3.05 -8.76 7.46
CA ASN A 94 -2.18 -7.99 8.35
C ASN A 94 -2.98 -7.05 9.26
N VAL A 95 -3.99 -6.34 8.73
CA VAL A 95 -4.87 -5.50 9.54
C VAL A 95 -5.60 -6.33 10.59
N LYS A 96 -6.15 -7.49 10.21
CA LYS A 96 -6.84 -8.39 11.14
C LYS A 96 -5.89 -8.89 12.24
N ARG A 97 -4.67 -9.30 11.89
CA ARG A 97 -3.63 -9.76 12.82
C ARG A 97 -3.24 -8.66 13.82
N LEU A 98 -2.75 -7.53 13.32
CA LEU A 98 -2.31 -6.38 14.13
C LEU A 98 -3.43 -5.82 15.01
N ARG A 99 -4.67 -5.76 14.49
CA ARG A 99 -5.85 -5.38 15.26
C ARG A 99 -6.07 -6.31 16.46
N SER A 100 -5.93 -7.61 16.25
CA SER A 100 -6.17 -8.63 17.27
C SER A 100 -5.07 -8.61 18.34
N GLU A 101 -3.81 -8.43 17.93
CA GLU A 101 -2.65 -8.22 18.82
C GLU A 101 -2.82 -6.96 19.67
N ALA A 102 -3.39 -5.89 19.11
CA ALA A 102 -3.70 -4.66 19.83
C ALA A 102 -4.98 -4.74 20.70
N GLY A 103 -5.66 -5.89 20.74
CA GLY A 103 -6.90 -6.08 21.51
C GLY A 103 -8.10 -5.25 21.01
N LEU A 104 -8.09 -4.82 19.74
CA LEU A 104 -9.12 -3.95 19.18
C LEU A 104 -10.23 -4.76 18.49
N SER A 105 -11.49 -4.34 18.66
CA SER A 105 -12.59 -4.81 17.80
C SER A 105 -12.56 -4.13 16.42
N GLN A 106 -13.29 -4.67 15.44
CA GLN A 106 -13.42 -4.03 14.11
C GLN A 106 -13.98 -2.61 14.21
N GLU A 107 -14.98 -2.40 15.06
CA GLU A 107 -15.55 -1.08 15.33
C GLU A 107 -14.54 -0.16 16.02
N ALA A 108 -13.84 -0.66 17.04
CA ALA A 108 -12.84 0.13 17.76
C ALA A 108 -11.72 0.60 16.84
N LEU A 109 -11.19 -0.28 15.98
CA LEU A 109 -10.18 0.13 14.99
C LEU A 109 -10.75 1.13 13.98
N SER A 110 -11.97 0.91 13.48
CA SER A 110 -12.61 1.85 12.55
C SER A 110 -12.74 3.25 13.13
N VAL A 111 -13.21 3.36 14.38
CA VAL A 111 -13.35 4.64 15.08
C VAL A 111 -11.98 5.27 15.34
N LYS A 112 -11.00 4.48 15.79
CA LYS A 112 -9.62 4.93 16.04
C LYS A 112 -8.94 5.45 14.76
N ALA A 113 -9.23 4.85 13.61
CA ALA A 113 -8.77 5.28 12.29
C ALA A 113 -9.63 6.40 11.67
N HIS A 114 -10.51 7.05 12.45
CA HIS A 114 -11.41 8.10 11.99
C HIS A 114 -12.30 7.70 10.79
N ARG A 115 -12.65 6.41 10.70
CA ARG A 115 -13.52 5.85 9.66
C ARG A 115 -14.90 5.53 10.21
N PHE A 116 -15.86 5.33 9.30
CA PHE A 116 -17.16 4.81 9.68
C PHE A 116 -16.99 3.48 10.41
N ARG A 117 -17.71 3.28 11.52
CA ARG A 117 -17.61 2.11 12.41
C ARG A 117 -17.66 0.74 11.71
N THR A 118 -18.24 0.66 10.52
CA THR A 118 -18.37 -0.56 9.70
C THR A 118 -17.21 -0.78 8.72
N TYR A 119 -16.27 0.15 8.62
CA TYR A 119 -15.23 0.14 7.58
C TYR A 119 -14.34 -1.10 7.68
N VAL A 120 -13.75 -1.38 8.85
CA VAL A 120 -12.88 -2.55 9.03
C VAL A 120 -13.66 -3.85 8.81
N GLY A 121 -14.92 -3.93 9.23
CA GLY A 121 -15.77 -5.10 8.93
C GLY A 121 -16.01 -5.29 7.43
N ARG A 122 -16.17 -4.22 6.65
CA ARG A 122 -16.25 -4.31 5.18
C ARG A 122 -14.92 -4.70 4.56
N LEU A 123 -13.81 -4.15 5.07
CA LEU A 123 -12.46 -4.49 4.62
C LEU A 123 -12.17 -5.98 4.85
N GLU A 124 -12.40 -6.49 6.07
CA GLU A 124 -12.12 -7.88 6.44
C GLU A 124 -13.00 -8.91 5.71
N ASN A 125 -14.12 -8.49 5.12
CA ASN A 125 -15.00 -9.32 4.30
C ASN A 125 -14.85 -9.03 2.79
N GLU A 126 -13.73 -8.42 2.38
CA GLU A 126 -13.41 -8.10 0.97
C GLU A 126 -14.43 -7.19 0.26
N ALA A 127 -15.32 -6.55 1.02
CA ALA A 127 -16.37 -5.66 0.53
C ALA A 127 -15.91 -4.19 0.40
N ALA A 128 -14.61 -3.94 0.53
CA ALA A 128 -13.97 -2.63 0.36
C ALA A 128 -12.60 -2.77 -0.33
N SER A 129 -12.33 -1.88 -1.29
CA SER A 129 -11.02 -1.70 -1.90
C SER A 129 -10.37 -0.44 -1.30
N PRO A 130 -9.35 -0.58 -0.43
CA PRO A 130 -8.78 0.54 0.30
C PRO A 130 -7.97 1.47 -0.61
N MET A 131 -7.99 2.76 -0.28
CA MET A 131 -7.06 3.76 -0.80
C MET A 131 -5.83 3.91 0.12
N VAL A 132 -4.76 4.53 -0.37
CA VAL A 132 -3.54 4.76 0.45
C VAL A 132 -3.85 5.52 1.74
N VAL A 133 -4.74 6.53 1.68
CA VAL A 133 -5.18 7.25 2.88
C VAL A 133 -5.90 6.34 3.88
N ASP A 134 -6.61 5.31 3.41
CA ASP A 134 -7.25 4.35 4.31
C ASP A 134 -6.22 3.46 4.99
N LEU A 135 -5.22 2.98 4.25
CA LEU A 135 -4.12 2.20 4.80
C LEU A 135 -3.29 3.00 5.79
N GLN A 136 -3.05 4.28 5.50
CA GLN A 136 -2.40 5.20 6.42
C GLN A 136 -3.18 5.36 7.72
N ASP A 137 -4.47 5.71 7.67
CA ASP A 137 -5.26 5.92 8.88
C ASP A 137 -5.33 4.65 9.74
N LEU A 138 -5.39 3.47 9.11
CA LEU A 138 -5.33 2.19 9.81
C LEU A 138 -3.95 1.95 10.45
N ALA A 139 -2.87 2.24 9.73
CA ALA A 139 -1.51 2.09 10.23
C ALA A 139 -1.24 3.00 11.44
N ASP A 140 -1.67 4.27 11.35
CA ASP A 140 -1.57 5.24 12.44
C ASP A 140 -2.40 4.80 13.65
N ALA A 141 -3.62 4.30 13.43
CA ALA A 141 -4.46 3.76 14.50
C ALA A 141 -3.87 2.50 15.14
N LEU A 142 -3.13 1.69 14.39
CA LEU A 142 -2.43 0.50 14.88
C LEU A 142 -1.05 0.82 15.47
N GLY A 143 -0.52 2.03 15.27
CA GLY A 143 0.81 2.43 15.74
C GLY A 143 1.95 1.76 14.96
N VAL A 144 1.74 1.45 13.68
CA VAL A 144 2.71 0.78 12.82
C VAL A 144 2.99 1.59 11.56
N ALA A 145 4.08 1.27 10.84
CA ALA A 145 4.31 1.82 9.51
C ALA A 145 3.30 1.24 8.50
N ILE A 146 2.94 2.02 7.46
CA ILE A 146 2.05 1.55 6.39
C ILE A 146 2.58 0.29 5.67
N SER A 147 3.91 0.14 5.59
CA SER A 147 4.57 -1.05 5.04
C SER A 147 4.25 -2.33 5.81
N GLU A 148 3.98 -2.25 7.12
CA GLU A 148 3.60 -3.41 7.94
C GLU A 148 2.23 -3.96 7.55
N LEU A 149 1.32 -3.11 7.06
CA LEU A 149 0.05 -3.57 6.51
C LEU A 149 0.24 -4.32 5.19
N LEU A 150 1.31 -4.04 4.45
CA LEU A 150 1.56 -4.59 3.11
C LEU A 150 2.63 -5.67 3.11
N ARG A 151 3.20 -6.04 4.26
CA ARG A 151 4.27 -7.04 4.36
C ARG A 151 3.75 -8.44 3.97
N PRO A 152 4.39 -9.14 3.02
CA PRO A 152 4.06 -10.54 2.70
C PRO A 152 4.44 -11.52 3.79
N ALA A 153 3.67 -12.60 3.90
CA ALA A 153 3.90 -13.66 4.89
C ALA A 153 5.27 -14.34 4.68
N SER A 154 5.73 -14.43 3.43
CA SER A 154 7.07 -14.93 3.08
C SER A 154 8.22 -14.17 3.76
N LEU A 155 8.03 -12.90 4.14
CA LEU A 155 9.03 -12.10 4.85
C LEU A 155 8.97 -12.25 6.38
N GLU A 156 7.90 -12.82 6.95
CA GLU A 156 7.80 -13.04 8.41
C GLU A 156 8.80 -14.11 8.90
N THR A 157 9.14 -15.08 8.03
CA THR A 157 10.03 -16.21 8.39
C THR A 157 11.48 -15.77 8.65
N ARG A 158 11.92 -14.63 8.10
CA ARG A 158 13.32 -14.16 8.24
C ARG A 158 13.61 -13.43 9.56
N ASN A 159 12.58 -12.94 10.26
CA ASN A 159 12.75 -12.10 11.46
C ASN A 159 12.60 -12.85 12.80
N ASN A 160 12.21 -14.13 12.79
CA ASN A 160 12.13 -14.98 14.00
C ASN A 160 13.40 -15.82 14.26
N ALA A 161 14.50 -15.51 13.56
CA ALA A 161 15.81 -16.12 13.76
C ALA A 161 16.82 -15.09 14.31
N GLY A 162 16.52 -14.53 15.49
CA GLY A 162 17.38 -13.58 16.21
C GLY A 162 17.23 -13.72 17.71
#